data_AF-A0A1Q3SJ21-F1
#
_entry.id   AF-A0A1Q3SJ21-F1
#
_cell.length_a   1.000
_cell.length_b   1.000
_cell.length_c   1.000
_cell.angle_alpha   90.00
_cell.angle_beta   90.00
_cell.angle_gamma   90.00
#
_symmetry.space_group_name_H-M   'P 1'
#
loop_
_entity.id
_entity.type
_entity.pdbx_description
1 polymer ?
#
loop_
_entity_poly.entity_id
_entity_poly.type
_entity_poly.pdbx_seq_one_letter_code
_entity_poly.pdbx_strand_id
1 'polypeptide(L)'
;MNINRQKFFVSMVGLIIFFIAFESTGLSTALAATPPAVNDLAAVRVPQPAPKSIVGPAEVFFPNFGQSIANPLLRFWRMNGRYDRFGGPMAKPFTDAQGHTVQYFQKVALAYFPEFAGTSYETRTYPIGRMLYDQQTADVKASKAFQPVAPSPNTQVVKFFPETGHTVQQGFLNLYNSTGDLFMWGYPLTEEYTLVDNLGKTWQTQLFEMGRMLWSPDTGAIIDPNFGTEMAALNNVDVSVNLNANNLPAYSTNLWEHWVDVNLSGQYETFYEGDVPVLTSLVTTGTPNHATPTGTFHILRLVANERMRGGSVGAGDYYDLDNVLYTMYFTWEGHALHYAWWRSVFGVTGSHGCVNEDYNTAYFAWNFLTLGSRVQIHY
;
A
#
# COMPACT_ATOMS: atom_id res chain seq x y z
N MET A 1 48.10 56.07 5.20
CA MET A 1 46.71 56.54 5.44
C MET A 1 45.95 55.37 6.04
N ASN A 2 45.39 55.57 7.22
CA ASN A 2 44.94 54.55 8.16
C ASN A 2 43.41 54.46 8.09
N ILE A 3 42.80 53.32 7.74
CA ILE A 3 41.38 53.05 8.03
C ILE A 3 41.16 51.58 8.38
N ASN A 4 40.81 51.38 9.65
CA ASN A 4 40.23 50.22 10.31
C ASN A 4 39.13 49.51 9.49
N ARG A 5 39.15 48.17 9.47
CA ARG A 5 37.91 47.38 9.34
C ARG A 5 37.66 46.63 10.64
N GLN A 6 36.59 47.05 11.32
CA GLN A 6 36.06 46.41 12.51
C GLN A 6 35.64 44.96 12.21
N LYS A 7 35.97 44.08 13.14
CA LYS A 7 35.45 42.71 13.23
C LYS A 7 33.99 42.79 13.71
N PHE A 8 33.04 42.36 12.89
CA PHE A 8 31.72 41.95 13.35
C PHE A 8 31.72 40.44 13.50
N PHE A 9 31.70 39.98 14.75
CA PHE A 9 31.33 38.61 15.10
C PHE A 9 29.80 38.53 15.05
N VAL A 10 29.25 37.81 14.07
CA VAL A 10 27.87 37.31 14.13
C VAL A 10 27.98 35.79 14.22
N SER A 11 27.66 35.27 15.41
CA SER A 11 27.51 33.84 15.65
C SER A 11 26.18 33.42 15.04
N MET A 12 26.21 32.79 13.87
CA MET A 12 25.10 32.00 13.34
C MET A 12 25.56 30.54 13.36
N VAL A 13 25.02 29.78 14.30
CA VAL A 13 25.09 28.32 14.29
C VAL A 13 24.23 27.87 13.11
N GLY A 14 24.86 27.76 11.95
CA GLY A 14 24.26 27.29 10.72
C GLY A 14 24.16 25.77 10.75
N LEU A 15 22.92 25.29 10.80
CA LEU A 15 22.52 23.94 10.45
C LEU A 15 23.09 23.60 9.06
N ILE A 16 24.00 22.63 8.96
CA ILE A 16 24.50 22.16 7.65
C ILE A 16 23.46 21.18 7.10
N ILE A 17 22.56 21.68 6.26
CA ILE A 17 21.71 20.87 5.38
C ILE A 17 22.25 21.01 3.96
N PHE A 18 22.78 19.91 3.41
CA PHE A 18 23.13 19.81 1.99
C PHE A 18 21.94 19.19 1.25
N PHE A 19 21.28 19.92 0.36
CA PHE A 19 20.48 19.29 -0.70
C PHE A 19 20.57 20.06 -2.03
N ILE A 20 20.79 19.27 -3.08
CA ILE A 20 20.89 19.68 -4.48
C ILE A 20 19.47 19.83 -5.03
N ALA A 21 19.19 20.98 -5.65
CA ALA A 21 17.90 21.29 -6.24
C ALA A 21 17.69 20.52 -7.56
N PHE A 22 16.57 19.83 -7.69
CA PHE A 22 15.98 19.48 -8.98
C PHE A 22 14.63 20.21 -9.09
N GLU A 23 14.51 21.04 -10.12
CA GLU A 23 13.26 21.74 -10.46
C GLU A 23 12.28 20.74 -11.08
N SER A 24 11.17 20.46 -10.39
CA SER A 24 10.00 19.81 -10.99
C SER A 24 8.89 20.84 -11.17
N THR A 25 8.68 21.29 -12.40
CA THR A 25 7.53 22.13 -12.76
C THR A 25 6.31 21.26 -13.09
N GLY A 26 5.17 21.63 -12.51
CA GLY A 26 3.83 21.27 -12.99
C GLY A 26 3.16 20.08 -12.29
N LEU A 27 2.19 20.36 -11.41
CA LEU A 27 0.75 20.24 -11.69
C LEU A 27 -0.08 20.51 -10.42
N SER A 28 -1.07 21.39 -10.57
CA SER A 28 -2.17 21.72 -9.67
C SER A 28 -3.42 21.47 -10.53
N THR A 29 -4.54 20.85 -10.14
CA THR A 29 -5.39 20.86 -8.93
C THR A 29 -6.25 19.59 -8.94
N ALA A 30 -6.59 19.03 -7.77
CA ALA A 30 -7.84 18.28 -7.59
C ALA A 30 -8.38 18.54 -6.18
N LEU A 31 -9.55 19.16 -6.12
CA LEU A 31 -10.26 19.53 -4.88
C LEU A 31 -10.93 18.31 -4.25
N ALA A 32 -10.96 18.38 -2.91
CA ALA A 32 -11.50 17.43 -1.94
C ALA A 32 -12.85 16.78 -2.31
N ALA A 33 -12.87 15.45 -2.25
CA ALA A 33 -14.03 14.69 -1.81
C ALA A 33 -13.63 13.97 -0.50
N THR A 34 -14.48 14.04 0.52
CA THR A 34 -14.31 13.39 1.81
C THR A 34 -14.19 11.86 1.64
N PRO A 35 -13.06 11.23 2.02
CA PRO A 35 -12.96 9.78 2.01
C PRO A 35 -13.85 9.18 3.11
N PRO A 36 -14.56 8.08 2.85
CA PRO A 36 -15.31 7.36 3.89
C PRO A 36 -14.37 6.90 5.01
N ALA A 37 -14.89 6.90 6.24
CA ALA A 37 -14.15 6.55 7.44
C ALA A 37 -13.58 5.13 7.36
N VAL A 38 -12.28 5.01 7.62
CA VAL A 38 -11.55 3.74 7.74
C VAL A 38 -11.94 3.09 9.06
N ASN A 39 -12.99 2.27 9.05
CA ASN A 39 -13.22 1.27 10.08
C ASN A 39 -12.81 -0.12 9.53
N ASP A 40 -11.99 -0.81 10.30
CA ASP A 40 -11.67 -2.24 10.19
C ASP A 40 -10.83 -2.78 9.02
N LEU A 41 -9.57 -2.32 8.91
CA LEU A 41 -8.50 -3.18 8.36
C LEU A 41 -7.96 -4.21 9.38
N ALA A 42 -8.41 -4.18 10.63
CA ALA A 42 -8.01 -5.12 11.69
C ALA A 42 -8.77 -6.46 11.67
N ALA A 43 -9.70 -6.65 10.73
CA ALA A 43 -10.40 -7.90 10.51
C ALA A 43 -10.20 -8.47 9.10
N VAL A 44 -9.07 -8.17 8.45
CA VAL A 44 -8.57 -9.05 7.38
C VAL A 44 -8.18 -10.35 8.06
N ARG A 45 -9.16 -11.25 8.24
CA ARG A 45 -8.90 -12.68 8.18
C ARG A 45 -8.12 -12.83 6.89
N VAL A 46 -6.82 -13.08 6.99
CA VAL A 46 -6.05 -13.56 5.85
C VAL A 46 -6.88 -14.71 5.30
N PRO A 47 -7.49 -14.58 4.10
CA PRO A 47 -8.21 -15.70 3.52
C PRO A 47 -7.25 -16.89 3.50
N GLN A 48 -7.77 -18.12 3.66
CA GLN A 48 -6.97 -19.33 3.43
C GLN A 48 -6.07 -19.11 2.20
N PRO A 49 -4.82 -19.60 2.19
CA PRO A 49 -3.89 -19.27 1.12
C PRO A 49 -4.49 -19.71 -0.20
N ALA A 50 -5.09 -18.74 -0.90
CA ALA A 50 -5.61 -18.92 -2.21
C ALA A 50 -4.44 -19.42 -3.07
N PRO A 51 -4.66 -20.36 -4.01
CA PRO A 51 -3.57 -20.96 -4.77
C PRO A 51 -2.71 -19.85 -5.37
N LYS A 52 -1.42 -19.84 -5.02
CA LYS A 52 -0.45 -18.83 -5.46
C LYS A 52 -0.48 -18.75 -6.99
N SER A 53 -1.03 -17.67 -7.54
CA SER A 53 -0.75 -17.33 -8.93
C SER A 53 0.66 -16.77 -8.98
N ILE A 54 1.61 -17.58 -9.45
CA ILE A 54 3.02 -17.21 -9.69
C ILE A 54 3.17 -16.72 -11.15
N VAL A 55 2.09 -16.27 -11.78
CA VAL A 55 2.12 -15.79 -13.16
C VAL A 55 2.47 -14.31 -13.14
N GLY A 56 3.73 -14.02 -13.42
CA GLY A 56 4.22 -12.67 -13.68
C GLY A 56 5.74 -12.58 -13.61
N PRO A 57 6.33 -11.48 -14.09
CA PRO A 57 7.77 -11.31 -14.11
C PRO A 57 8.35 -11.19 -12.69
N ALA A 58 9.51 -11.78 -12.46
CA ALA A 58 10.24 -11.66 -11.19
C ALA A 58 10.94 -10.30 -11.04
N GLU A 59 11.08 -9.54 -12.12
CA GLU A 59 11.66 -8.21 -12.15
C GLU A 59 10.95 -7.35 -13.21
N VAL A 60 10.70 -6.09 -12.88
CA VAL A 60 10.03 -5.12 -13.77
C VAL A 60 10.75 -3.78 -13.75
N PHE A 61 10.70 -3.07 -14.87
CA PHE A 61 11.30 -1.74 -15.02
C PHE A 61 10.27 -0.63 -14.80
N PHE A 62 10.67 0.46 -14.18
CA PHE A 62 9.86 1.64 -13.88
C PHE A 62 10.36 2.83 -14.71
N PRO A 63 9.79 3.07 -15.92
CA PRO A 63 10.34 4.06 -16.85
C PRO A 63 10.44 5.47 -16.29
N ASN A 64 9.42 5.91 -15.53
CA ASN A 64 9.38 7.25 -14.92
C ASN A 64 10.47 7.47 -13.86
N PHE A 65 11.09 6.39 -13.38
CA PHE A 65 12.11 6.43 -12.35
C PHE A 65 13.48 5.99 -12.86
N GLY A 66 13.53 5.35 -14.03
CA GLY A 66 14.77 4.81 -14.57
C GLY A 66 15.36 3.73 -13.67
N GLN A 67 14.54 2.93 -13.00
CA GLN A 67 14.99 1.86 -12.10
C GLN A 67 14.16 0.60 -12.30
N SER A 68 14.68 -0.57 -11.91
CA SER A 68 13.91 -1.81 -11.83
C SER A 68 13.71 -2.23 -10.38
N ILE A 69 12.72 -3.09 -10.13
CA ILE A 69 12.55 -3.79 -8.86
C ILE A 69 12.45 -5.28 -9.15
N ALA A 70 13.26 -6.06 -8.44
CA ALA A 70 13.22 -7.52 -8.48
C ALA A 70 12.55 -8.09 -7.23
N ASN A 71 12.06 -9.33 -7.33
CA ASN A 71 11.67 -10.11 -6.17
C ASN A 71 12.87 -10.36 -5.25
N PRO A 72 12.66 -10.43 -3.93
CA PRO A 72 11.36 -10.39 -3.23
C PRO A 72 10.82 -8.98 -2.94
N LEU A 73 11.60 -7.92 -3.18
CA LEU A 73 11.19 -6.53 -2.91
C LEU A 73 9.98 -6.11 -3.76
N LEU A 74 9.92 -6.52 -5.03
CA LEU A 74 8.80 -6.23 -5.94
C LEU A 74 7.48 -6.77 -5.40
N ARG A 75 7.47 -8.03 -4.97
CA ARG A 75 6.29 -8.66 -4.35
C ARG A 75 5.86 -7.91 -3.10
N PHE A 76 6.79 -7.59 -2.20
CA PHE A 76 6.48 -6.84 -0.99
C PHE A 76 5.91 -5.45 -1.30
N TRP A 77 6.53 -4.73 -2.23
CA TRP A 77 6.07 -3.41 -2.68
C TRP A 77 4.65 -3.47 -3.26
N ARG A 78 4.34 -4.49 -4.09
CA ARG A 78 3.00 -4.71 -4.66
C ARG A 78 1.95 -4.98 -3.57
N MET A 79 2.26 -5.82 -2.59
CA MET A 79 1.32 -6.20 -1.52
C MET A 79 1.08 -5.10 -0.47
N ASN A 80 2.06 -4.22 -0.25
CA ASN A 80 2.05 -3.29 0.89
C ASN A 80 1.78 -1.84 0.47
N GLY A 81 0.97 -1.61 -0.57
CA GLY A 81 0.47 -0.28 -0.91
C GLY A 81 1.26 0.49 -1.97
N ARG A 82 2.23 -0.14 -2.64
CA ARG A 82 2.86 0.37 -3.87
C ARG A 82 3.35 1.82 -3.72
N TYR A 83 2.97 2.70 -4.65
CA TYR A 83 3.34 4.12 -4.67
C TYR A 83 2.83 4.89 -3.45
N ASP A 84 1.66 4.56 -2.92
CA ASP A 84 1.07 5.32 -1.82
C ASP A 84 1.92 5.21 -0.55
N ARG A 85 2.47 4.01 -0.27
CA ARG A 85 3.34 3.80 0.90
C ARG A 85 4.82 4.03 0.63
N PHE A 86 5.32 3.61 -0.54
CA PHE A 86 6.76 3.58 -0.79
C PHE A 86 7.23 4.61 -1.83
N GLY A 87 6.33 5.01 -2.73
CA GLY A 87 6.69 5.71 -3.97
C GLY A 87 7.38 4.79 -4.97
N GLY A 88 7.96 5.39 -6.02
CA GLY A 88 8.74 4.65 -7.00
C GLY A 88 10.17 4.35 -6.53
N PRO A 89 10.85 3.38 -7.18
CA PRO A 89 12.24 3.05 -6.90
C PRO A 89 13.17 4.21 -7.31
N MET A 90 14.04 4.66 -6.41
CA MET A 90 14.93 5.81 -6.66
C MET A 90 16.39 5.42 -6.87
N ALA A 91 16.78 4.22 -6.46
CA ALA A 91 18.14 3.72 -6.58
C ALA A 91 18.18 2.28 -7.11
N LYS A 92 19.35 1.88 -7.60
CA LYS A 92 19.64 0.47 -7.87
C LYS A 92 19.70 -0.33 -6.55
N PRO A 93 19.31 -1.61 -6.57
CA PRO A 93 19.49 -2.46 -5.40
C PRO A 93 20.99 -2.67 -5.13
N PHE A 94 21.35 -2.74 -3.86
CA PHE A 94 22.71 -3.05 -3.40
C PHE A 94 22.66 -4.04 -2.24
N THR A 95 23.82 -4.58 -1.88
CA THR A 95 23.97 -5.46 -0.72
C THR A 95 24.65 -4.70 0.41
N ASP A 96 24.05 -4.69 1.59
CA ASP A 96 24.67 -4.06 2.76
C ASP A 96 25.77 -4.94 3.37
N ALA A 97 26.37 -4.48 4.48
CA ALA A 97 27.45 -5.19 5.15
C ALA A 97 27.00 -6.51 5.80
N GLN A 98 25.70 -6.71 5.99
CA GLN A 98 25.09 -7.90 6.60
C GLN A 98 24.64 -8.91 5.55
N GLY A 99 24.73 -8.59 4.25
CA GLY A 99 24.30 -9.46 3.17
C GLY A 99 22.83 -9.28 2.79
N HIS A 100 22.17 -8.23 3.27
CA HIS A 100 20.78 -7.92 2.94
C HIS A 100 20.71 -7.20 1.60
N THR A 101 19.72 -7.53 0.78
CA THR A 101 19.46 -6.79 -0.47
C THR A 101 18.59 -5.59 -0.16
N VAL A 102 19.12 -4.38 -0.35
CA VAL A 102 18.47 -3.11 0.00
C VAL A 102 18.19 -2.31 -1.27
N GLN A 103 17.03 -1.65 -1.34
CA GLN A 103 16.71 -0.71 -2.39
C GLN A 103 15.98 0.51 -1.84
N TYR A 104 16.40 1.70 -2.26
CA TYR A 104 15.75 2.96 -1.89
C TYR A 104 14.60 3.30 -2.85
N PHE A 105 13.51 3.77 -2.27
CA PHE A 105 12.33 4.30 -2.92
C PHE A 105 12.17 5.78 -2.57
N GLN A 106 11.16 6.47 -3.11
CA GLN A 106 10.97 7.90 -2.82
C GLN A 106 10.76 8.16 -1.33
N LYS A 107 9.95 7.34 -0.66
CA LYS A 107 9.50 7.58 0.72
C LYS A 107 10.29 6.81 1.78
N VAL A 108 10.76 5.60 1.43
CA VAL A 108 11.46 4.68 2.36
C VAL A 108 12.56 3.91 1.62
N ALA A 109 13.27 3.03 2.31
CA ALA A 109 14.00 1.93 1.69
C ALA A 109 13.39 0.59 2.12
N LEU A 110 13.47 -0.41 1.25
CA LEU A 110 13.08 -1.79 1.54
C LEU A 110 14.31 -2.68 1.54
N ALA A 111 14.29 -3.74 2.36
CA ALA A 111 15.34 -4.72 2.39
C ALA A 111 14.82 -6.15 2.53
N TYR A 112 15.54 -7.08 1.91
CA TYR A 112 15.37 -8.52 2.06
C TYR A 112 16.37 -9.09 3.06
N PHE A 113 15.85 -9.81 4.04
CA PHE A 113 16.56 -10.42 5.17
C PHE A 113 16.49 -11.96 5.01
N PRO A 114 17.50 -12.60 4.41
CA PRO A 114 17.49 -14.05 4.13
C PRO A 114 17.37 -14.91 5.39
N GLU A 115 17.81 -14.42 6.56
CA GLU A 115 17.64 -15.08 7.85
C GLU A 115 16.18 -15.26 8.28
N PHE A 116 15.26 -14.51 7.66
CA PHE A 116 13.82 -14.58 7.92
C PHE A 116 13.03 -15.19 6.74
N ALA A 117 13.71 -15.82 5.77
CA ALA A 117 13.09 -16.39 4.58
C ALA A 117 11.89 -17.29 4.92
N GLY A 118 10.78 -17.08 4.21
CA GLY A 118 9.52 -17.80 4.44
C GLY A 118 8.65 -17.25 5.58
N THR A 119 9.08 -16.18 6.27
CA THR A 119 8.28 -15.47 7.26
C THR A 119 7.79 -14.12 6.72
N SER A 120 6.85 -13.49 7.41
CA SER A 120 6.42 -12.11 7.10
C SER A 120 7.51 -11.06 7.26
N TYR A 121 8.64 -11.40 7.88
CA TYR A 121 9.77 -10.49 8.13
C TYR A 121 10.90 -10.63 7.11
N GLU A 122 10.79 -11.54 6.13
CA GLU A 122 11.79 -11.73 5.09
C GLU A 122 12.01 -10.46 4.25
N THR A 123 10.98 -9.64 4.09
CA THR A 123 11.09 -8.32 3.45
C THR A 123 10.37 -7.30 4.31
N ARG A 124 11.02 -6.15 4.56
CA ARG A 124 10.47 -5.05 5.35
C ARG A 124 11.17 -3.74 5.04
N THR A 125 10.72 -2.66 5.66
CA THR A 125 11.38 -1.36 5.59
C THR A 125 12.77 -1.40 6.24
N TYR A 126 13.73 -0.73 5.61
CA TYR A 126 15.13 -0.65 6.04
C TYR A 126 15.30 0.56 6.98
N PRO A 127 16.16 0.50 8.02
CA PRO A 127 16.19 1.47 9.11
C PRO A 127 16.90 2.79 8.74
N ILE A 128 16.45 3.45 7.67
CA ILE A 128 17.06 4.69 7.16
C ILE A 128 16.86 5.88 8.10
N GLY A 129 15.84 5.86 8.97
CA GLY A 129 15.65 6.88 10.00
C GLY A 129 16.64 6.75 11.15
N ARG A 130 17.01 5.51 11.53
CA ARG A 130 18.14 5.25 12.44
C ARG A 130 19.44 5.77 11.84
N MET A 131 19.69 5.50 10.57
CA MET A 131 20.88 6.00 9.86
C MET A 131 20.95 7.53 9.90
N LEU A 132 19.83 8.23 9.64
CA LEU A 132 19.78 9.68 9.76
C LEU A 132 20.08 10.15 11.18
N TYR A 133 19.45 9.53 12.18
CA TYR A 133 19.67 9.88 13.59
C TYR A 133 21.15 9.74 13.95
N ASP A 134 21.80 8.65 13.56
CA ASP A 134 23.18 8.39 13.94
C ASP A 134 24.15 9.41 13.37
N GLN A 135 23.86 9.93 12.18
CA GLN A 135 24.61 11.00 11.52
C GLN A 135 24.33 12.40 12.09
N GLN A 136 23.34 12.59 12.98
CA GLN A 136 23.09 13.89 13.62
C GLN A 136 24.22 14.31 14.55
N THR A 137 24.46 15.62 14.61
CA THR A 137 25.45 16.21 15.52
C THR A 137 25.03 16.05 16.99
N ALA A 138 26.01 16.18 17.89
CA ALA A 138 25.74 16.15 19.33
C ALA A 138 24.74 17.25 19.75
N ASP A 139 24.83 18.44 19.16
CA ASP A 139 23.93 19.56 19.46
C ASP A 139 22.49 19.29 19.04
N VAL A 140 22.28 18.65 17.88
CA VAL A 140 20.94 18.24 17.43
C VAL A 140 20.38 17.16 18.35
N LYS A 141 21.19 16.15 18.70
CA LYS A 141 20.78 15.09 19.64
C LYS A 141 20.49 15.64 21.03
N ALA A 142 21.15 16.72 21.45
CA ALA A 142 20.89 17.40 22.72
C ALA A 142 19.63 18.28 22.71
N SER A 143 19.03 18.53 21.55
CA SER A 143 17.79 19.29 21.45
C SER A 143 16.62 18.54 22.10
N LYS A 144 15.63 19.30 22.60
CA LYS A 144 14.50 18.75 23.38
C LYS A 144 13.78 17.59 22.68
N ALA A 145 13.62 17.66 21.35
CA ALA A 145 12.89 16.63 20.62
C ALA A 145 13.62 15.29 20.52
N PHE A 146 14.96 15.30 20.62
CA PHE A 146 15.78 14.09 20.56
C PHE A 146 16.03 13.47 21.94
N GLN A 147 15.45 14.05 23.00
CA GLN A 147 15.56 13.56 24.36
C GLN A 147 14.33 12.74 24.74
N PRO A 148 14.49 11.60 25.44
CA PRO A 148 13.37 10.82 25.92
C PRO A 148 12.54 11.61 26.92
N VAL A 149 11.24 11.33 26.95
CA VAL A 149 10.27 11.95 27.84
C VAL A 149 9.96 11.04 29.04
N ALA A 150 9.36 11.63 30.07
CA ALA A 150 8.88 10.84 31.20
C ALA A 150 7.80 9.84 30.73
N PRO A 151 7.79 8.59 31.26
CA PRO A 151 6.77 7.62 30.93
C PRO A 151 5.35 8.17 31.12
N SER A 152 4.50 7.94 30.13
CA SER A 152 3.10 8.37 30.15
C SER A 152 2.17 7.19 29.81
N PRO A 153 0.94 7.15 30.36
CA PRO A 153 -0.03 6.12 30.00
C PRO A 153 -0.45 6.21 28.53
N ASN A 154 -0.60 5.07 27.89
CA ASN A 154 -1.14 4.99 26.53
C ASN A 154 -2.63 5.34 26.51
N THR A 155 -3.03 6.14 25.53
CA THR A 155 -4.42 6.54 25.26
C THR A 155 -4.74 6.34 23.78
N GLN A 156 -5.98 6.65 23.36
CA GLN A 156 -6.35 6.62 21.94
C GLN A 156 -5.57 7.64 21.08
N VAL A 157 -5.00 8.69 21.70
CA VAL A 157 -4.36 9.80 20.99
C VAL A 157 -2.88 9.96 21.32
N VAL A 158 -2.31 9.15 22.21
CA VAL A 158 -0.88 9.14 22.56
C VAL A 158 -0.44 7.72 22.90
N LYS A 159 0.69 7.27 22.33
CA LYS A 159 1.35 6.00 22.66
C LYS A 159 2.80 6.30 23.06
N PHE A 160 3.18 5.91 24.27
CA PHE A 160 4.56 5.95 24.78
C PHE A 160 5.27 4.63 24.47
N PHE A 161 6.51 4.73 24.01
CA PHE A 161 7.38 3.60 23.67
C PHE A 161 8.54 3.53 24.66
N PRO A 162 8.49 2.64 25.67
CA PRO A 162 9.55 2.54 26.67
C PRO A 162 10.92 2.15 26.09
N GLU A 163 10.95 1.54 24.91
CA GLU A 163 12.17 1.10 24.22
C GLU A 163 13.07 2.26 23.79
N THR A 164 12.47 3.40 23.45
CA THR A 164 13.19 4.62 23.05
C THR A 164 12.91 5.80 23.97
N GLY A 165 11.92 5.70 24.85
CA GLY A 165 11.48 6.77 25.72
C GLY A 165 10.73 7.88 24.99
N HIS A 166 10.20 7.62 23.80
CA HIS A 166 9.50 8.61 22.97
C HIS A 166 8.00 8.33 22.84
N THR A 167 7.22 9.35 22.51
CA THR A 167 5.78 9.23 22.24
C THR A 167 5.42 9.44 20.79
N VAL A 168 4.34 8.81 20.34
CA VAL A 168 3.68 9.11 19.06
C VAL A 168 2.26 9.53 19.38
N GLN A 169 1.80 10.64 18.80
CA GLN A 169 0.53 11.25 19.19
C GLN A 169 -0.31 11.73 18.00
N GLN A 170 -1.61 11.89 18.26
CA GLN A 170 -2.62 12.47 17.37
C GLN A 170 -2.53 11.96 15.91
N GLY A 171 -2.32 12.86 14.95
CA GLY A 171 -2.25 12.55 13.53
C GLY A 171 -1.15 11.56 13.20
N PHE A 172 0.04 11.68 13.83
CA PHE A 172 1.11 10.71 13.65
C PHE A 172 0.76 9.35 14.22
N LEU A 173 0.07 9.27 15.36
CA LEU A 173 -0.36 7.99 15.91
C LEU A 173 -1.39 7.30 15.01
N ASN A 174 -2.34 8.07 14.45
CA ASN A 174 -3.30 7.56 13.49
C ASN A 174 -2.62 7.01 12.23
N LEU A 175 -1.66 7.76 11.68
CA LEU A 175 -0.90 7.33 10.51
C LEU A 175 -0.06 6.09 10.83
N TYR A 176 0.67 6.09 11.96
CA TYR A 176 1.50 5.00 12.43
C TYR A 176 0.70 3.69 12.53
N ASN A 177 -0.44 3.72 13.22
CA ASN A 177 -1.30 2.54 13.40
C ASN A 177 -1.92 2.06 12.07
N SER A 178 -2.34 2.98 11.19
CA SER A 178 -3.02 2.62 9.93
C SER A 178 -2.06 2.17 8.81
N THR A 179 -0.76 2.43 8.95
CA THR A 179 0.24 2.13 7.91
C THR A 179 1.24 1.06 8.30
N GLY A 180 1.01 0.33 9.40
CA GLY A 180 1.73 -0.91 9.73
C GLY A 180 2.43 -0.93 11.10
N ASP A 181 2.22 0.08 11.95
CA ASP A 181 2.78 0.16 13.32
C ASP A 181 4.30 -0.13 13.28
N LEU A 182 4.80 -0.89 14.25
CA LEU A 182 6.19 -1.26 14.44
C LEU A 182 6.80 -1.95 13.22
N PHE A 183 6.02 -2.71 12.44
CA PHE A 183 6.53 -3.44 11.28
C PHE A 183 7.03 -2.52 10.17
N MET A 184 6.37 -1.38 9.97
CA MET A 184 6.68 -0.44 8.90
C MET A 184 7.55 0.71 9.36
N TRP A 185 7.41 1.14 10.60
CA TRP A 185 8.04 2.35 11.11
C TRP A 185 9.17 2.07 12.10
N GLY A 186 9.14 0.94 12.80
CA GLY A 186 9.93 0.73 14.00
C GLY A 186 9.51 1.69 15.12
N TYR A 187 10.43 1.93 16.05
CA TYR A 187 10.19 2.82 17.19
C TYR A 187 10.37 4.31 16.81
N PRO A 188 9.66 5.25 17.46
CA PRO A 188 9.97 6.67 17.36
C PRO A 188 11.37 6.95 17.93
N LEU A 189 12.15 7.77 17.23
CA LEU A 189 13.49 8.19 17.63
C LEU A 189 13.54 9.63 18.16
N THR A 190 12.44 10.36 18.02
CA THR A 190 12.28 11.74 18.48
C THR A 190 10.84 11.96 18.94
N GLU A 191 10.62 12.99 19.76
CA GLU A 191 9.34 13.70 19.80
C GLU A 191 9.14 14.50 18.50
N GLU A 192 7.97 15.11 18.36
CA GLU A 192 7.69 16.01 17.25
C GLU A 192 8.59 17.25 17.29
N TYR A 193 9.14 17.64 16.14
CA TYR A 193 9.90 18.86 15.94
C TYR A 193 9.55 19.54 14.62
N THR A 194 9.93 20.80 14.49
CA THR A 194 9.67 21.59 13.29
C THR A 194 10.81 21.43 12.29
N LEU A 195 10.47 21.08 11.05
CA LEU A 195 11.37 21.08 9.90
C LEU A 195 10.89 22.12 8.89
N VAL A 196 11.81 22.83 8.26
CA VAL A 196 11.51 23.76 7.17
C VAL A 196 12.11 23.18 5.90
N ASP A 197 11.29 22.97 4.88
CA ASP A 197 11.77 22.45 3.60
C ASP A 197 12.46 23.54 2.75
N ASN A 198 13.01 23.14 1.60
CA ASN A 198 13.76 24.02 0.71
C ASN A 198 12.89 25.13 0.08
N LEU A 199 11.56 25.04 0.19
CA LEU A 199 10.62 26.05 -0.28
C LEU A 199 10.17 26.98 0.86
N GLY A 200 10.74 26.82 2.06
CA GLY A 200 10.38 27.59 3.25
C GLY A 200 9.08 27.12 3.91
N LYS A 201 8.48 26.01 3.45
CA LYS A 201 7.29 25.46 4.08
C LYS A 201 7.68 24.74 5.37
N THR A 202 6.91 25.02 6.41
CA THR A 202 7.11 24.46 7.75
C THR A 202 6.27 23.19 7.91
N TRP A 203 6.90 22.15 8.43
CA TRP A 203 6.32 20.84 8.70
C TRP A 203 6.54 20.47 10.17
N GLN A 204 5.49 20.00 10.83
CA GLN A 204 5.69 19.19 12.02
C GLN A 204 6.23 17.84 11.56
N THR A 205 7.26 17.35 12.23
CA THR A 205 8.05 16.20 11.80
C THR A 205 8.28 15.28 12.96
N GLN A 206 8.24 13.98 12.70
CA GLN A 206 8.70 12.98 13.65
C GLN A 206 9.54 11.93 12.95
N LEU A 207 10.67 11.57 13.55
CA LEU A 207 11.60 10.58 13.03
C LEU A 207 11.37 9.24 13.73
N PHE A 208 11.34 8.17 12.94
CA PHE A 208 11.22 6.79 13.38
C PHE A 208 12.43 5.99 12.92
N GLU A 209 12.61 4.76 13.39
CA GLU A 209 13.73 3.92 12.96
C GLU A 209 13.77 3.69 11.45
N MET A 210 12.61 3.48 10.83
CA MET A 210 12.51 3.10 9.42
C MET A 210 12.04 4.24 8.50
N GLY A 211 11.60 5.37 9.04
CA GLY A 211 10.95 6.41 8.24
C GLY A 211 10.84 7.77 8.93
N ARG A 212 10.29 8.74 8.20
CA ARG A 212 9.98 10.09 8.69
C ARG A 212 8.53 10.42 8.33
N MET A 213 7.80 11.01 9.27
CA MET A 213 6.44 11.51 9.02
C MET A 213 6.44 13.03 9.06
N LEU A 214 5.58 13.63 8.23
CA LEU A 214 5.36 15.07 8.16
C LEU A 214 3.89 15.38 8.43
N TRP A 215 3.62 16.55 9.01
CA TRP A 215 2.27 17.05 9.21
C TRP A 215 2.17 18.54 8.85
N SER A 216 1.09 18.91 8.16
CA SER A 216 0.66 20.29 7.96
C SER A 216 -0.86 20.42 8.06
N PRO A 217 -1.40 21.63 8.31
CA PRO A 217 -2.84 21.85 8.30
C PRO A 217 -3.53 21.43 7.00
N ASP A 218 -2.83 21.56 5.87
CA ASP A 218 -3.39 21.25 4.54
C ASP A 218 -3.46 19.75 4.24
N THR A 219 -2.59 18.95 4.84
CA THR A 219 -2.39 17.53 4.46
C THR A 219 -2.69 16.54 5.59
N GLY A 220 -2.77 17.00 6.84
CA GLY A 220 -2.72 16.11 7.98
C GLY A 220 -1.36 15.40 8.06
N ALA A 221 -1.32 14.24 8.71
CA ALA A 221 -0.10 13.45 8.83
C ALA A 221 0.09 12.62 7.55
N ILE A 222 1.30 12.69 6.98
CA ILE A 222 1.70 11.94 5.79
C ILE A 222 3.04 11.24 6.01
N ILE A 223 3.26 10.17 5.23
CA ILE A 223 4.60 9.61 5.01
C ILE A 223 5.38 10.67 4.24
N ASP A 224 6.58 11.01 4.71
CA ASP A 224 7.42 11.96 4.01
C ASP A 224 7.67 11.49 2.55
N PRO A 225 7.25 12.28 1.55
CA PRO A 225 7.30 11.86 0.16
C PRO A 225 8.74 11.75 -0.40
N ASN A 226 9.72 12.36 0.27
CA ASN A 226 11.09 12.50 -0.23
C ASN A 226 12.14 11.83 0.66
N PHE A 227 11.76 11.31 1.82
CA PHE A 227 12.72 10.82 2.81
C PHE A 227 13.64 9.72 2.30
N GLY A 228 13.12 8.77 1.52
CA GLY A 228 13.95 7.74 0.89
C GLY A 228 14.91 8.31 -0.16
N THR A 229 14.46 9.29 -0.97
CA THR A 229 15.33 10.01 -1.92
C THR A 229 16.46 10.76 -1.20
N GLU A 230 16.13 11.49 -0.13
CA GLU A 230 17.10 12.22 0.69
C GLU A 230 18.15 11.28 1.28
N MET A 231 17.71 10.15 1.85
CA MET A 231 18.60 9.18 2.46
C MET A 231 19.45 8.42 1.44
N ALA A 232 18.95 8.18 0.22
CA ALA A 232 19.76 7.60 -0.85
C ALA A 232 20.93 8.53 -1.21
N ALA A 233 20.66 9.83 -1.34
CA ALA A 233 21.69 10.84 -1.62
C ALA A 233 22.70 10.96 -0.45
N LEU A 234 22.19 11.05 0.79
CA LEU A 234 23.03 11.19 1.98
C LEU A 234 23.99 10.01 2.17
N ASN A 235 23.56 8.80 1.80
CA ASN A 235 24.37 7.59 1.90
C ASN A 235 25.14 7.23 0.62
N ASN A 236 25.20 8.13 -0.37
CA ASN A 236 25.91 7.92 -1.65
C ASN A 236 25.48 6.65 -2.39
N VAL A 237 24.18 6.33 -2.38
CA VAL A 237 23.63 5.18 -3.10
C VAL A 237 23.56 5.50 -4.61
N ASP A 238 23.78 4.50 -5.47
CA ASP A 238 23.70 4.67 -6.92
C ASP A 238 22.25 4.92 -7.38
N VAL A 239 21.95 6.19 -7.64
CA VAL A 239 20.68 6.68 -8.21
C VAL A 239 20.75 6.89 -9.73
N SER A 240 21.81 6.43 -10.39
CA SER A 240 21.93 6.59 -11.85
C SER A 240 20.84 5.81 -12.58
N VAL A 241 20.33 6.42 -13.66
CA VAL A 241 19.29 5.85 -14.50
C VAL A 241 19.76 4.50 -15.09
N ASN A 242 18.99 3.47 -14.84
CA ASN A 242 19.03 2.20 -15.56
C ASN A 242 18.33 2.39 -16.91
N LEU A 243 19.09 2.22 -18.00
CA LEU A 243 18.58 2.35 -19.38
C LEU A 243 17.74 1.14 -19.84
N ASN A 244 17.42 0.22 -18.93
CA ASN A 244 16.71 -1.02 -19.21
C ASN A 244 17.37 -1.87 -20.31
N ALA A 245 18.70 -2.00 -20.26
CA ALA A 245 19.48 -2.73 -21.28
C ALA A 245 19.05 -4.21 -21.44
N ASN A 246 18.46 -4.80 -20.41
CA ASN A 246 17.96 -6.18 -20.41
C ASN A 246 16.52 -6.30 -20.94
N ASN A 247 15.92 -5.20 -21.42
CA ASN A 247 14.57 -5.15 -21.97
C ASN A 247 13.51 -5.76 -21.03
N LEU A 248 13.61 -5.44 -19.73
CA LEU A 248 12.63 -5.85 -18.72
C LEU A 248 11.25 -5.25 -19.06
N PRO A 249 10.16 -5.96 -18.75
CA PRO A 249 8.81 -5.43 -18.95
C PRO A 249 8.62 -4.17 -18.10
N ALA A 250 8.04 -3.13 -18.70
CA ALA A 250 7.65 -1.92 -17.99
C ALA A 250 6.52 -2.25 -17.01
N TYR A 251 6.63 -1.80 -15.76
CA TYR A 251 5.68 -2.06 -14.69
C TYR A 251 4.27 -1.68 -15.12
N SER A 252 3.37 -2.65 -15.01
CA SER A 252 1.93 -2.50 -15.17
C SER A 252 1.25 -3.56 -14.30
N THR A 253 0.11 -3.24 -13.72
CA THR A 253 -0.71 -4.20 -12.96
C THR A 253 -1.11 -5.39 -13.83
N ASN A 254 -1.28 -5.16 -15.14
CA ASN A 254 -1.65 -6.18 -16.14
C ASN A 254 -0.55 -7.21 -16.43
N LEU A 255 0.66 -7.06 -15.85
CA LEU A 255 1.72 -8.07 -15.95
C LEU A 255 1.42 -9.32 -15.12
N TRP A 256 0.45 -9.25 -14.22
CA TRP A 256 0.02 -10.36 -13.38
C TRP A 256 -1.43 -10.71 -13.66
N GLU A 257 -1.79 -11.97 -13.39
CA GLU A 257 -3.15 -12.47 -13.57
C GLU A 257 -4.16 -11.66 -12.73
N HIS A 258 -5.24 -11.17 -13.33
CA HIS A 258 -6.39 -10.66 -12.61
C HIS A 258 -7.43 -11.77 -12.44
N TRP A 259 -7.75 -12.14 -11.20
CA TRP A 259 -8.65 -13.24 -10.90
C TRP A 259 -9.42 -13.02 -9.60
N VAL A 260 -10.42 -13.86 -9.34
CA VAL A 260 -11.25 -13.80 -8.14
C VAL A 260 -11.32 -15.15 -7.44
N ASP A 261 -11.22 -15.13 -6.12
CA ASP A 261 -11.46 -16.26 -5.22
C ASP A 261 -12.79 -16.04 -4.48
N VAL A 262 -13.65 -17.05 -4.47
CA VAL A 262 -14.97 -17.01 -3.85
C VAL A 262 -15.04 -18.09 -2.77
N ASN A 263 -15.21 -17.64 -1.52
CA ASN A 263 -15.34 -18.52 -0.37
C ASN A 263 -16.81 -18.71 0.02
N LEU A 264 -17.33 -19.91 -0.21
CA LEU A 264 -18.73 -20.26 0.04
C LEU A 264 -19.05 -20.40 1.53
N SER A 265 -18.11 -20.79 2.40
CA SER A 265 -18.40 -20.87 3.83
C SER A 265 -18.47 -19.50 4.49
N GLY A 266 -17.62 -18.57 4.04
CA GLY A 266 -17.50 -17.21 4.54
C GLY A 266 -18.40 -16.19 3.84
N GLN A 267 -18.97 -16.54 2.67
CA GLN A 267 -19.76 -15.66 1.82
C GLN A 267 -19.05 -14.33 1.51
N TYR A 268 -17.79 -14.43 1.12
CA TYR A 268 -17.01 -13.32 0.60
C TYR A 268 -16.23 -13.75 -0.64
N GLU A 269 -15.80 -12.77 -1.41
CA GLU A 269 -14.85 -12.95 -2.50
C GLU A 269 -13.67 -12.01 -2.35
N THR A 270 -12.53 -12.41 -2.89
CA THR A 270 -11.31 -11.62 -2.94
C THR A 270 -10.79 -11.57 -4.37
N PHE A 271 -10.61 -10.37 -4.90
CA PHE A 271 -9.97 -10.13 -6.18
C PHE A 271 -8.46 -10.03 -6.00
N TYR A 272 -7.71 -10.61 -6.93
CA TYR A 272 -6.26 -10.72 -6.87
C TYR A 272 -5.59 -10.23 -8.15
N GLU A 273 -4.51 -9.46 -7.98
CA GLU A 273 -3.50 -9.19 -9.01
C GLU A 273 -2.29 -10.10 -8.74
N GLY A 274 -2.20 -11.22 -9.47
CA GLY A 274 -1.27 -12.31 -9.17
C GLY A 274 -1.58 -12.89 -7.80
N ASP A 275 -0.73 -12.60 -6.82
CA ASP A 275 -0.90 -13.03 -5.43
C ASP A 275 -1.21 -11.88 -4.47
N VAL A 276 -1.45 -10.67 -5.00
CA VAL A 276 -1.77 -9.48 -4.21
C VAL A 276 -3.29 -9.32 -4.14
N PRO A 277 -3.92 -9.39 -2.94
CA PRO A 277 -5.33 -9.07 -2.81
C PRO A 277 -5.55 -7.57 -3.07
N VAL A 278 -6.51 -7.24 -3.93
CA VAL A 278 -6.81 -5.85 -4.32
C VAL A 278 -8.17 -5.36 -3.81
N LEU A 279 -9.15 -6.26 -3.67
CA LEU A 279 -10.47 -5.97 -3.10
C LEU A 279 -11.01 -7.24 -2.43
N THR A 280 -11.68 -7.09 -1.29
CA THR A 280 -12.50 -8.16 -0.69
C THR A 280 -13.87 -7.60 -0.38
N SER A 281 -14.92 -8.35 -0.73
CA SER A 281 -16.30 -7.94 -0.50
C SER A 281 -17.16 -9.13 -0.10
N LEU A 282 -18.29 -8.84 0.55
CA LEU A 282 -19.30 -9.85 0.86
C LEU A 282 -20.11 -10.19 -0.39
N VAL A 283 -20.48 -11.46 -0.54
CA VAL A 283 -21.29 -11.95 -1.66
C VAL A 283 -22.54 -12.66 -1.18
N THR A 284 -23.49 -12.89 -2.08
CA THR A 284 -24.58 -13.86 -1.87
C THR A 284 -24.50 -14.95 -2.93
N THR A 285 -24.20 -16.18 -2.51
CA THR A 285 -24.05 -17.33 -3.41
C THR A 285 -25.27 -18.25 -3.37
N GLY A 286 -25.21 -19.34 -4.13
CA GLY A 286 -26.30 -20.29 -4.31
C GLY A 286 -26.82 -20.88 -2.99
N THR A 287 -28.13 -21.07 -2.90
CA THR A 287 -28.73 -21.88 -1.82
C THR A 287 -28.40 -23.37 -2.01
N PRO A 288 -28.59 -24.25 -1.01
CA PRO A 288 -28.30 -25.67 -1.15
C PRO A 288 -28.97 -26.37 -2.35
N ASN A 289 -30.18 -25.94 -2.72
CA ASN A 289 -30.91 -26.50 -3.88
C ASN A 289 -30.51 -25.87 -5.22
N HIS A 290 -29.76 -24.76 -5.18
CA HIS A 290 -29.26 -24.04 -6.34
C HIS A 290 -27.79 -23.67 -6.11
N ALA A 291 -26.98 -24.68 -5.76
CA ALA A 291 -25.63 -24.47 -5.28
C ALA A 291 -24.74 -23.79 -6.33
N THR A 292 -23.92 -22.83 -5.89
CA THR A 292 -22.81 -22.34 -6.70
C THR A 292 -21.76 -23.45 -6.80
N PRO A 293 -21.33 -23.86 -8.01
CA PRO A 293 -20.43 -24.98 -8.17
C PRO A 293 -19.02 -24.62 -7.68
N THR A 294 -18.38 -25.54 -6.95
CA THR A 294 -16.96 -25.41 -6.56
C THR A 294 -16.04 -25.85 -7.69
N GLY A 295 -14.86 -25.22 -7.80
CA GLY A 295 -13.86 -25.58 -8.79
C GLY A 295 -13.05 -24.37 -9.27
N THR A 296 -12.25 -24.59 -10.30
CA THR A 296 -11.56 -23.53 -11.04
C THR A 296 -12.28 -23.30 -12.36
N PHE A 297 -12.85 -22.12 -12.51
CA PHE A 297 -13.55 -21.68 -13.71
C PHE A 297 -12.81 -20.51 -14.36
N HIS A 298 -13.28 -20.11 -15.54
CA HIS A 298 -12.78 -18.92 -16.22
C HIS A 298 -13.98 -18.15 -16.78
N ILE A 299 -13.88 -16.82 -16.81
CA ILE A 299 -14.92 -15.99 -17.43
C ILE A 299 -14.99 -16.32 -18.92
N LEU A 300 -16.16 -16.74 -19.40
CA LEU A 300 -16.41 -17.14 -20.79
C LEU A 300 -17.27 -16.14 -21.54
N ARG A 301 -18.09 -15.35 -20.84
CA ARG A 301 -18.99 -14.37 -21.46
C ARG A 301 -19.25 -13.19 -20.53
N LEU A 302 -19.25 -12.00 -21.12
CA LEU A 302 -19.48 -10.72 -20.46
C LEU A 302 -20.74 -10.06 -21.02
N VAL A 303 -21.64 -9.58 -20.16
CA VAL A 303 -22.82 -8.80 -20.55
C VAL A 303 -23.00 -7.61 -19.62
N ALA A 304 -22.89 -6.40 -20.17
CA ALA A 304 -22.89 -5.18 -19.36
C ALA A 304 -24.24 -4.90 -18.68
N ASN A 305 -25.34 -5.25 -19.36
CA ASN A 305 -26.71 -5.12 -18.88
C ASN A 305 -27.56 -6.18 -19.57
N GLU A 306 -28.23 -7.04 -18.80
CA GLU A 306 -29.20 -7.99 -19.36
C GLU A 306 -30.44 -8.19 -18.48
N ARG A 307 -31.43 -8.82 -19.10
CA ARG A 307 -32.56 -9.40 -18.41
C ARG A 307 -32.26 -10.88 -18.11
N MET A 308 -32.32 -11.26 -16.83
CA MET A 308 -32.14 -12.65 -16.41
C MET A 308 -33.50 -13.28 -16.04
N ARG A 309 -33.80 -14.42 -16.65
CA ARG A 309 -34.98 -15.24 -16.37
C ARG A 309 -34.56 -16.67 -16.05
N GLY A 310 -35.21 -17.29 -15.09
CA GLY A 310 -34.92 -18.67 -14.72
C GLY A 310 -35.83 -19.18 -13.61
N GLY A 311 -35.50 -20.35 -13.07
CA GLY A 311 -36.38 -21.07 -12.14
C GLY A 311 -37.64 -21.61 -12.82
N SER A 312 -38.56 -22.13 -12.02
CA SER A 312 -39.82 -22.73 -12.44
C SER A 312 -40.96 -22.18 -11.59
N VAL A 313 -42.02 -21.71 -12.26
CA VAL A 313 -43.24 -21.24 -11.58
C VAL A 313 -43.84 -22.37 -10.72
N GLY A 314 -43.74 -23.63 -11.19
CA GLY A 314 -44.23 -24.80 -10.46
C GLY A 314 -43.39 -25.19 -9.24
N ALA A 315 -42.11 -24.81 -9.19
CA ALA A 315 -41.24 -25.02 -8.04
C ALA A 315 -41.20 -23.82 -7.08
N GLY A 316 -41.82 -22.69 -7.45
CA GLY A 316 -41.89 -21.48 -6.63
C GLY A 316 -40.61 -20.64 -6.61
N ASP A 317 -39.66 -20.93 -7.51
CA ASP A 317 -38.32 -20.33 -7.57
C ASP A 317 -38.11 -19.48 -8.85
N TYR A 318 -39.18 -19.27 -9.63
CA TYR A 318 -39.14 -18.43 -10.83
C TYR A 318 -38.69 -17.00 -10.55
N TYR A 319 -37.82 -16.48 -11.42
CA TYR A 319 -37.40 -15.08 -11.40
C TYR A 319 -37.38 -14.48 -12.80
N ASP A 320 -37.63 -13.17 -12.86
CA ASP A 320 -37.58 -12.35 -14.07
C ASP A 320 -37.06 -10.97 -13.70
N LEU A 321 -35.78 -10.75 -13.93
CA LEU A 321 -35.02 -9.59 -13.44
C LEU A 321 -34.51 -8.80 -14.63
N ASP A 322 -35.00 -7.57 -14.82
CA ASP A 322 -34.45 -6.63 -15.79
C ASP A 322 -33.27 -5.85 -15.18
N ASN A 323 -32.40 -5.32 -16.03
CA ASN A 323 -31.27 -4.45 -15.64
C ASN A 323 -30.27 -5.09 -14.68
N VAL A 324 -29.96 -6.38 -14.89
CA VAL A 324 -28.84 -7.02 -14.20
C VAL A 324 -27.55 -6.55 -14.85
N LEU A 325 -26.76 -5.78 -14.12
CA LEU A 325 -25.54 -5.18 -14.62
C LEU A 325 -24.32 -6.05 -14.35
N TYR A 326 -23.32 -5.89 -15.21
CA TYR A 326 -21.98 -6.45 -15.05
C TYR A 326 -21.95 -7.98 -14.95
N THR A 327 -22.76 -8.67 -15.75
CA THR A 327 -22.83 -10.13 -15.69
C THR A 327 -21.62 -10.78 -16.33
N MET A 328 -20.88 -11.54 -15.53
CA MET A 328 -19.65 -12.25 -15.89
C MET A 328 -19.86 -13.76 -15.73
N TYR A 329 -20.23 -14.45 -16.81
CA TYR A 329 -20.49 -15.88 -16.80
C TYR A 329 -19.18 -16.68 -16.74
N PHE A 330 -19.12 -17.63 -15.81
CA PHE A 330 -18.00 -18.55 -15.64
C PHE A 330 -18.37 -20.02 -15.92
N THR A 331 -19.64 -20.29 -16.26
CA THR A 331 -20.15 -21.59 -16.72
C THR A 331 -21.12 -21.41 -17.89
N TRP A 332 -21.34 -22.48 -18.68
CA TRP A 332 -22.32 -22.47 -19.77
C TRP A 332 -23.75 -22.68 -19.27
N GLU A 333 -23.88 -23.20 -18.04
CA GLU A 333 -25.12 -23.45 -17.32
C GLU A 333 -25.76 -22.16 -16.75
N GLY A 334 -25.05 -21.02 -16.82
CA GLY A 334 -25.59 -19.71 -16.45
C GLY A 334 -25.11 -19.16 -15.11
N HIS A 335 -24.17 -19.82 -14.42
CA HIS A 335 -23.55 -19.25 -13.23
C HIS A 335 -22.65 -18.06 -13.61
N ALA A 336 -22.85 -16.93 -12.90
CA ALA A 336 -22.17 -15.69 -13.15
C ALA A 336 -21.89 -14.92 -11.86
N LEU A 337 -20.88 -14.04 -11.90
CA LEU A 337 -20.76 -12.90 -10.98
C LEU A 337 -21.58 -11.75 -11.57
N HIS A 338 -22.36 -11.02 -10.76
CA HIS A 338 -23.09 -9.84 -11.23
C HIS A 338 -23.62 -8.97 -10.08
N TYR A 339 -23.95 -7.72 -10.43
CA TYR A 339 -24.67 -6.82 -9.53
C TYR A 339 -26.09 -7.32 -9.27
N ALA A 340 -26.48 -7.42 -7.99
CA ALA A 340 -27.83 -7.80 -7.58
C ALA A 340 -28.59 -6.64 -6.95
N TRP A 341 -29.12 -5.72 -7.77
CA TRP A 341 -29.81 -4.49 -7.31
C TRP A 341 -31.01 -4.74 -6.39
N TRP A 342 -31.61 -5.93 -6.46
CA TRP A 342 -32.74 -6.33 -5.63
C TRP A 342 -32.33 -6.74 -4.21
N ARG A 343 -31.03 -6.77 -3.90
CA ARG A 343 -30.51 -7.15 -2.58
C ARG A 343 -29.97 -5.95 -1.82
N SER A 344 -30.15 -5.99 -0.51
CA SER A 344 -29.56 -5.06 0.46
C SER A 344 -28.69 -5.76 1.51
N VAL A 345 -28.65 -7.09 1.50
CA VAL A 345 -27.88 -7.91 2.45
C VAL A 345 -26.99 -8.87 1.66
N PHE A 346 -25.71 -8.90 2.03
CA PHE A 346 -24.67 -9.78 1.49
C PHE A 346 -23.97 -10.50 2.66
N GLY A 347 -23.21 -11.56 2.39
CA GLY A 347 -22.61 -12.41 3.41
C GLY A 347 -23.46 -13.61 3.81
N VAL A 348 -24.49 -13.93 3.02
CA VAL A 348 -25.42 -15.05 3.24
C VAL A 348 -25.73 -15.76 1.93
N THR A 349 -26.05 -17.05 1.96
CA THR A 349 -26.54 -17.76 0.77
C THR A 349 -27.96 -17.31 0.41
N GLY A 350 -28.31 -17.25 -0.88
CA GLY A 350 -29.63 -16.83 -1.30
C GLY A 350 -29.89 -16.73 -2.80
N SER A 351 -28.90 -17.03 -3.66
CA SER A 351 -29.06 -16.96 -5.12
C SER A 351 -29.46 -18.31 -5.73
N HIS A 352 -29.72 -18.31 -7.04
CA HIS A 352 -29.91 -19.51 -7.87
C HIS A 352 -28.59 -20.03 -8.48
N GLY A 353 -27.48 -19.87 -7.74
CA GLY A 353 -26.15 -20.36 -8.14
C GLY A 353 -25.19 -19.26 -8.60
N CYS A 354 -25.68 -18.08 -8.97
CA CYS A 354 -24.84 -16.91 -9.25
C CYS A 354 -24.16 -16.36 -7.99
N VAL A 355 -23.04 -15.68 -8.16
CA VAL A 355 -22.38 -14.89 -7.12
C VAL A 355 -22.92 -13.47 -7.21
N ASN A 356 -23.73 -13.07 -6.24
CA ASN A 356 -24.37 -11.76 -6.21
C ASN A 356 -23.49 -10.76 -5.47
N GLU A 357 -23.21 -9.64 -6.12
CA GLU A 357 -22.33 -8.55 -5.65
C GLU A 357 -23.14 -7.27 -5.42
N ASP A 358 -22.62 -6.37 -4.57
CA ASP A 358 -23.09 -4.98 -4.52
C ASP A 358 -22.59 -4.19 -5.75
N TYR A 359 -23.15 -3.00 -5.97
CA TYR A 359 -22.85 -2.20 -7.16
C TYR A 359 -21.36 -1.86 -7.31
N ASN A 360 -20.70 -1.45 -6.22
CA ASN A 360 -19.31 -1.00 -6.29
C ASN A 360 -18.38 -2.18 -6.58
N THR A 361 -18.65 -3.32 -5.96
CA THR A 361 -17.89 -4.56 -6.20
C THR A 361 -18.08 -5.05 -7.63
N ALA A 362 -19.32 -5.13 -8.12
CA ALA A 362 -19.58 -5.56 -9.49
C ALA A 362 -18.98 -4.61 -10.55
N TYR A 363 -19.05 -3.30 -10.29
CA TYR A 363 -18.42 -2.31 -11.15
C TYR A 363 -16.89 -2.47 -11.15
N PHE A 364 -16.28 -2.70 -9.99
CA PHE A 364 -14.85 -3.00 -9.90
C PHE A 364 -14.51 -4.27 -10.68
N ALA A 365 -15.22 -5.37 -10.43
CA ALA A 365 -15.01 -6.66 -11.06
C ALA A 365 -15.09 -6.57 -12.60
N TRP A 366 -16.07 -5.83 -13.12
CA TRP A 366 -16.24 -5.60 -14.56
C TRP A 366 -15.05 -4.91 -15.23
N ASN A 367 -14.40 -3.99 -14.51
CA ASN A 367 -13.23 -3.26 -15.04
C ASN A 367 -11.91 -3.98 -14.74
N PHE A 368 -11.91 -4.90 -13.77
CA PHE A 368 -10.72 -5.62 -13.32
C PHE A 368 -10.54 -6.97 -14.03
N LEU A 369 -11.61 -7.74 -14.17
CA LEU A 369 -11.63 -9.06 -14.79
C LEU A 369 -11.93 -8.95 -16.28
N THR A 370 -11.42 -9.92 -17.03
CA THR A 370 -11.54 -10.02 -18.50
C THR A 370 -11.97 -11.43 -18.92
N LEU A 371 -12.31 -11.61 -20.19
CA LEU A 371 -12.50 -12.95 -20.74
C LEU A 371 -11.25 -13.81 -20.48
N GLY A 372 -11.47 -15.01 -19.94
CA GLY A 372 -10.41 -15.93 -19.53
C GLY A 372 -9.84 -15.66 -18.13
N SER A 373 -10.29 -14.63 -17.40
CA SER A 373 -9.90 -14.44 -16.00
C SER A 373 -10.40 -15.60 -15.15
N ARG A 374 -9.56 -16.09 -14.25
CA ARG A 374 -9.86 -17.24 -13.39
C ARG A 374 -10.87 -16.85 -12.30
N VAL A 375 -11.78 -17.78 -12.02
CA VAL A 375 -12.76 -17.71 -10.92
C VAL A 375 -12.57 -18.98 -10.10
N GLN A 376 -11.96 -18.86 -8.93
CA GLN A 376 -11.74 -19.97 -8.01
C GLN A 376 -12.88 -20.00 -7.00
N ILE A 377 -13.58 -21.13 -6.87
CA ILE A 377 -14.72 -21.25 -5.94
C ILE A 377 -14.50 -22.45 -5.03
N HIS A 378 -14.57 -22.23 -3.72
CA HIS A 378 -14.35 -23.27 -2.71
C HIS A 378 -15.15 -23.03 -1.43
N TYR A 379 -15.18 -24.03 -0.54
CA TYR A 379 -15.74 -23.89 0.81
C TYR A 379 -14.71 -23.35 1.78
#